data_AF-A0A3P6R607-F1
#
_entry.id   AF-A0A3P6R607-F1
#
_cell.length_a   1.000
_cell.length_b   1.000
_cell.length_c   1.000
_cell.angle_alpha   90.00
_cell.angle_beta   90.00
_cell.angle_gamma   90.00
#
_symmetry.space_group_name_H-M   'P 1'
#
loop_
_entity.id
_entity.type
_entity.pdbx_description
1 polymer ?
#
loop_
_entity_poly.entity_id
_entity_poly.type
_entity_poly.pdbx_seq_one_letter_code
_entity_poly.pdbx_strand_id
1 'polypeptide(L)'
;MCVTSLKLNSERARDIDFSLPFLETGIAIIVKIRSGVLSPTAFLEPFEYSTWVVILLVSIQGAALSIFIFEWVSPYSFNMSKYPPPDHKFSLCRSYWLVWATLFSASVSTGLSVGVGPTGPPSIAMTVISQESRLPFGTPSSLSDVPKSTVSRCMALVWAAFGLTFLAVYTANLAAFMITRIQYYDLSGIHDPMLAYPADQQPPFRYGTVDGGNTHETMKRNWKNMHEYVKKNHFFRDNISAGVEAVRNE
;
A
#
# COMPACT_ATOMS: atom_id res chain seq x y z
N MET A 1 40.69 40.67 15.33
CA MET A 1 39.95 39.50 15.84
C MET A 1 38.68 39.37 15.02
N CYS A 2 38.42 38.20 14.43
CA CYS A 2 37.17 37.93 13.71
C CYS A 2 36.47 36.75 14.40
N VAL A 3 35.15 36.82 14.53
CA VAL A 3 34.32 35.74 15.09
C VAL A 3 33.29 35.40 14.03
N THR A 4 33.45 34.23 13.41
CA THR A 4 32.58 33.73 12.35
C THR A 4 32.71 32.21 12.24
N SER A 5 31.88 31.57 11.43
CA SER A 5 31.89 30.13 11.14
C SER A 5 33.05 29.70 10.22
N LEU A 6 34.28 30.05 10.61
CA LEU A 6 35.50 29.75 9.85
C LEU A 6 35.99 28.34 10.14
N LYS A 7 36.15 27.51 9.11
CA LYS A 7 36.73 26.16 9.26
C LYS A 7 38.26 26.22 9.34
N LEU A 8 38.81 25.44 10.28
CA LEU A 8 40.25 25.24 10.42
C LEU A 8 40.77 24.39 9.26
N ASN A 9 41.74 24.92 8.51
CA ASN A 9 42.42 24.20 7.43
C ASN A 9 43.92 24.51 7.47
N SER A 10 44.75 23.56 7.03
CA SER A 10 46.21 23.67 7.05
C SER A 10 46.75 24.84 6.24
N GLU A 11 46.09 25.19 5.14
CA GLU A 11 46.50 26.33 4.30
C GLU A 11 46.23 27.66 5.00
N ARG A 12 45.04 27.80 5.61
CA ARG A 12 44.68 29.00 6.35
C ARG A 12 45.55 29.17 7.61
N ALA A 13 45.86 28.07 8.29
CA ALA A 13 46.71 28.09 9.48
C ALA A 13 48.17 28.50 9.21
N ARG A 14 48.60 28.61 7.94
CA ARG A 14 49.93 29.16 7.58
C ARG A 14 49.94 30.69 7.59
N ASP A 15 48.80 31.31 7.28
CA ASP A 15 48.68 32.75 7.11
C ASP A 15 47.98 33.44 8.29
N ILE A 16 47.17 32.71 9.06
CA ILE A 16 46.41 33.21 10.20
C ILE A 16 46.48 32.28 11.41
N ASP A 17 46.54 32.87 12.62
CA ASP A 17 46.48 32.15 13.89
C ASP A 17 45.03 31.85 14.30
N PHE A 18 44.78 30.61 14.74
CA PHE A 18 43.48 30.16 15.24
C PHE A 18 43.49 29.99 16.76
N SER A 19 42.36 30.29 17.40
CA SER A 19 42.12 29.91 18.80
C SER A 19 41.80 28.41 18.92
N LEU A 20 41.64 27.94 20.16
CA LEU A 20 41.11 26.60 20.43
C LEU A 20 39.74 26.42 19.75
N PRO A 21 39.45 25.23 19.18
CA PRO A 21 38.17 24.96 18.54
C PRO A 21 37.05 24.98 19.60
N PHE A 22 35.98 25.72 19.32
CA PHE A 22 34.80 25.79 20.19
C PHE A 22 33.68 24.84 19.76
N LEU A 23 33.73 24.34 18.51
CA LEU A 23 32.74 23.44 17.93
C LEU A 23 33.42 22.44 16.99
N GLU A 24 33.15 21.16 17.18
CA GLU A 24 33.57 20.11 16.25
C GLU A 24 32.61 20.07 15.06
N THR A 25 33.14 20.22 13.84
CA THR A 25 32.32 20.20 12.61
C THR A 25 32.94 19.30 11.55
N GLY A 26 32.08 18.66 10.77
CA GLY A 26 32.48 17.76 9.68
C GLY A 26 31.95 18.19 8.31
N ILE A 27 32.14 17.30 7.34
CA ILE A 27 31.45 17.32 6.05
C ILE A 27 30.40 16.21 6.10
N ALA A 28 29.14 16.58 5.85
CA ALA A 28 28.02 15.65 5.79
C ALA A 28 27.29 15.83 4.46
N ILE A 29 26.61 14.77 4.01
CA ILE A 29 25.81 14.76 2.80
C ILE A 29 24.35 14.82 3.22
N ILE A 30 23.58 15.68 2.55
CA ILE A 30 22.15 15.84 2.79
C ILE A 30 21.44 15.47 1.50
N VAL A 31 20.44 14.60 1.59
CA VAL A 31 19.66 14.12 0.45
C VAL A 31 18.18 14.34 0.73
N LYS A 32 17.41 14.68 -0.30
CA LYS A 32 15.95 14.80 -0.20
C LYS A 32 15.32 13.41 -0.10
N ILE A 33 14.47 13.23 0.91
CA ILE A 33 13.59 12.06 1.01
C ILE A 33 12.48 12.22 -0.05
N ARG A 34 12.34 11.24 -0.93
CA ARG A 34 11.26 11.21 -1.92
C ARG A 34 10.09 10.40 -1.36
N SER A 35 8.99 11.07 -1.05
CA SER A 35 7.70 10.42 -0.82
C SER A 35 7.02 10.18 -2.16
N GLY A 36 6.77 8.92 -2.51
CA GLY A 36 5.96 8.61 -3.68
C GLY A 36 4.54 9.13 -3.50
N VAL A 37 4.03 9.92 -4.46
CA VAL A 37 2.59 10.25 -4.53
C VAL A 37 1.82 8.99 -4.90
N LEU A 38 0.71 8.73 -4.21
CA LEU A 38 -0.19 7.62 -4.53
C LEU A 38 -0.98 7.99 -5.79
N SER A 39 -0.76 7.26 -6.89
CA SER A 39 -1.64 7.39 -8.06
C SER A 39 -2.98 6.70 -7.75
N PRO A 40 -4.12 7.22 -8.24
CA PRO A 40 -5.41 6.54 -8.08
C PRO A 40 -5.43 5.12 -8.67
N THR A 41 -4.55 4.83 -9.62
CA THR A 41 -4.38 3.51 -10.25
C THR A 41 -3.54 2.54 -9.40
N ALA A 42 -2.81 3.02 -8.39
CA ALA A 42 -2.01 2.18 -7.49
C ALA A 42 -2.86 1.15 -6.73
N PHE A 43 -4.16 1.42 -6.57
CA PHE A 43 -5.11 0.48 -5.99
C PHE A 43 -5.26 -0.81 -6.82
N LEU A 44 -5.03 -0.75 -8.14
CA LEU A 44 -5.14 -1.90 -9.04
C LEU A 44 -3.80 -2.64 -9.20
N GLU A 45 -2.68 -2.01 -8.85
CA GLU A 45 -1.32 -2.55 -8.95
C GLU A 45 -1.04 -3.85 -8.16
N PRO A 46 -1.62 -4.13 -6.97
CA PRO A 46 -1.33 -5.37 -6.23
C PRO A 46 -1.84 -6.65 -6.90
N PHE A 47 -2.67 -6.56 -7.95
CA PHE A 47 -3.03 -7.69 -8.79
C PHE A 47 -2.84 -7.38 -10.26
N GLU A 48 -2.20 -8.31 -10.96
CA GLU A 48 -2.09 -8.26 -12.40
C GLU A 48 -3.48 -8.34 -13.06
N TYR A 49 -3.61 -7.70 -14.23
CA TYR A 49 -4.84 -7.71 -15.02
C TYR A 49 -5.37 -9.14 -15.28
N SER A 50 -4.46 -10.11 -15.46
CA SER A 50 -4.81 -11.52 -15.63
C SER A 50 -5.62 -12.07 -14.44
N THR A 51 -5.20 -11.74 -13.21
CA THR A 51 -5.89 -12.19 -11.98
C THR A 51 -7.28 -11.57 -11.87
N TRP A 52 -7.43 -10.29 -12.22
CA TRP A 52 -8.74 -9.62 -12.27
C TRP A 52 -9.73 -10.33 -13.19
N VAL A 53 -9.27 -10.75 -14.36
CA VAL A 53 -10.11 -11.50 -15.32
C VAL A 53 -10.51 -12.87 -14.76
N VAL A 54 -9.58 -13.59 -14.13
CA VAL A 54 -9.87 -14.90 -13.50
C VAL A 54 -10.93 -14.77 -12.39
N ILE A 55 -10.86 -13.73 -11.57
CA ILE A 55 -11.83 -13.52 -10.49
C ILE A 55 -13.21 -13.20 -11.09
N LEU A 56 -13.28 -12.21 -11.99
CA LEU A 56 -14.55 -11.70 -12.51
C LEU A 56 -15.26 -12.69 -13.44
N LEU A 57 -14.52 -13.42 -14.28
CA LEU A 57 -15.12 -14.34 -15.25
C LEU A 57 -15.13 -15.80 -14.81
N VAL A 58 -14.07 -16.30 -14.18
CA VAL A 58 -13.97 -17.74 -13.89
C VAL A 58 -14.53 -18.06 -12.51
N SER A 59 -14.12 -17.30 -11.50
CA SER A 59 -14.48 -17.60 -10.11
C SER A 59 -15.96 -17.29 -9.81
N ILE A 60 -16.44 -16.10 -10.19
CA ILE A 60 -17.85 -15.69 -9.95
C ILE A 60 -18.82 -16.57 -10.73
N GLN A 61 -18.55 -16.82 -12.02
CA GLN A 61 -19.43 -17.67 -12.84
C GLN A 61 -19.38 -19.13 -12.39
N GLY A 62 -18.19 -19.63 -12.02
CA GLY A 62 -18.02 -20.97 -11.47
C GLY A 62 -18.79 -21.17 -10.16
N ALA A 63 -18.75 -20.21 -9.25
CA ALA A 63 -19.50 -20.27 -8.00
C ALA A 63 -21.02 -20.16 -8.21
N ALA A 64 -21.47 -19.24 -9.08
CA ALA A 64 -22.88 -19.10 -9.42
C ALA A 64 -23.45 -20.36 -10.08
N LEU A 65 -22.70 -20.96 -11.00
CA LEU A 65 -23.07 -22.22 -11.66
C LEU A 65 -23.02 -23.41 -10.69
N SER A 66 -22.02 -23.46 -9.81
CA SER A 66 -21.90 -24.50 -8.79
C SER A 66 -23.10 -24.48 -7.84
N ILE A 67 -23.46 -23.32 -7.29
CA ILE A 67 -24.63 -23.16 -6.42
C ILE A 67 -25.91 -23.57 -7.16
N PHE A 68 -26.06 -23.14 -8.42
CA PHE A 68 -27.21 -23.51 -9.26
C PHE A 68 -27.33 -25.02 -9.48
N ILE A 69 -26.23 -25.71 -9.83
CA ILE A 69 -26.24 -27.16 -10.04
C ILE A 69 -26.55 -27.91 -8.75
N PHE A 70 -25.97 -27.52 -7.62
CA PHE A 70 -26.21 -28.20 -6.35
C PHE A 70 -27.63 -27.99 -5.83
N GLU A 71 -28.26 -26.85 -6.12
CA GLU A 71 -29.67 -26.64 -5.82
C GLU A 71 -30.58 -27.43 -6.78
N TRP A 72 -30.18 -27.60 -8.03
CA TRP A 72 -30.92 -28.41 -9.02
C TRP A 72 -30.82 -29.93 -8.75
N VAL A 73 -29.66 -30.40 -8.30
CA VAL A 73 -29.39 -31.82 -8.01
C VAL A 73 -29.85 -32.21 -6.59
N SER A 74 -30.02 -31.25 -5.67
CA SER A 74 -30.45 -31.55 -4.29
C SER A 74 -31.93 -31.97 -4.24
N PRO A 75 -32.24 -33.23 -3.88
CA PRO A 75 -33.62 -33.74 -3.81
C PRO A 75 -34.43 -33.11 -2.66
N TYR A 76 -33.79 -32.39 -1.73
CA TYR A 76 -34.44 -31.72 -0.59
C TYR A 76 -34.67 -30.21 -0.80
N SER A 77 -34.13 -29.60 -1.86
CA SER A 77 -34.30 -28.16 -2.20
C SER A 77 -35.38 -27.88 -3.26
N PHE A 78 -36.40 -28.74 -3.30
CA PHE A 78 -37.61 -28.70 -4.16
C PHE A 78 -37.43 -29.13 -5.62
N ASN A 79 -37.98 -30.32 -5.92
CA ASN A 79 -38.75 -30.49 -7.15
C ASN A 79 -39.87 -29.41 -7.16
N MET A 80 -39.63 -28.30 -7.87
CA MET A 80 -40.56 -27.15 -8.01
C MET A 80 -41.89 -27.52 -8.69
N SER A 81 -42.07 -28.80 -9.04
CA SER A 81 -43.33 -29.33 -9.54
C SER A 81 -44.34 -29.72 -8.45
N LYS A 82 -43.95 -29.88 -7.16
CA LYS A 82 -44.86 -30.49 -6.17
C LYS A 82 -45.24 -29.62 -4.97
N TYR A 83 -44.40 -28.68 -4.53
CA TYR A 83 -44.71 -27.78 -3.40
C TYR A 83 -44.02 -26.42 -3.55
N PRO A 84 -44.61 -25.43 -4.23
CA PRO A 84 -44.06 -24.08 -4.23
C PRO A 84 -44.35 -23.39 -2.88
N PRO A 85 -43.35 -22.93 -2.11
CA PRO A 85 -43.60 -22.02 -0.99
C PRO A 85 -44.04 -20.64 -1.52
N PRO A 86 -44.92 -19.91 -0.80
CA PRO A 86 -45.58 -18.70 -1.32
C PRO A 86 -44.66 -17.57 -1.79
N ASP A 87 -43.44 -17.46 -1.24
CA ASP A 87 -42.60 -16.26 -1.38
C ASP A 87 -41.20 -16.50 -1.99
N HIS A 88 -40.87 -17.70 -2.48
CA HIS A 88 -39.55 -17.97 -3.05
C HIS A 88 -39.61 -18.29 -4.55
N LYS A 89 -39.70 -17.25 -5.38
CA LYS A 89 -39.51 -17.37 -6.83
C LYS A 89 -38.02 -17.35 -7.14
N PHE A 90 -37.46 -18.54 -7.36
CA PHE A 90 -36.05 -18.74 -7.70
C PHE A 90 -35.72 -18.03 -9.02
N SER A 91 -34.70 -17.16 -9.04
CA SER A 91 -34.25 -16.46 -10.25
C SER A 91 -32.72 -16.48 -10.29
N LEU A 92 -32.14 -16.92 -11.41
CA LEU A 92 -30.68 -16.97 -11.64
C LEU A 92 -29.99 -15.61 -11.42
N CYS A 93 -30.72 -14.52 -11.63
CA CYS A 93 -30.24 -13.16 -11.36
C CYS A 93 -30.03 -12.91 -9.85
N ARG A 94 -30.84 -13.54 -8.99
CA ARG A 94 -30.73 -13.43 -7.53
C ARG A 94 -29.56 -14.23 -6.97
N SER A 95 -29.30 -15.44 -7.50
CA SER A 95 -28.13 -16.24 -7.08
C SER A 95 -26.82 -15.61 -7.52
N TYR A 96 -26.76 -15.04 -8.74
CA TYR A 96 -25.61 -14.27 -9.21
C TYR A 96 -25.36 -13.02 -8.34
N TRP A 97 -26.43 -12.29 -8.00
CA TRP A 97 -26.35 -11.16 -7.09
C TRP A 97 -25.84 -11.56 -5.70
N LEU A 98 -26.26 -12.71 -5.17
CA LEU A 98 -25.80 -13.23 -3.87
C LEU A 98 -24.31 -13.58 -3.91
N VAL A 99 -23.83 -14.23 -4.97
CA VAL A 99 -22.40 -14.53 -5.17
C VAL A 99 -21.56 -13.25 -5.26
N TRP A 100 -22.09 -12.23 -5.95
CA TRP A 100 -21.43 -10.93 -6.05
C TRP A 100 -21.43 -10.17 -4.71
N ALA A 101 -22.56 -10.17 -3.99
CA ALA A 101 -22.72 -9.54 -2.69
C ALA A 101 -21.84 -10.22 -1.62
N THR A 102 -21.68 -11.54 -1.64
CA THR A 102 -20.83 -12.26 -0.69
C THR A 102 -19.33 -11.96 -0.86
N LEU A 103 -18.88 -11.57 -2.06
CA LEU A 103 -17.50 -11.14 -2.30
C LEU A 103 -17.22 -9.69 -1.85
N PHE A 104 -18.17 -8.77 -2.03
CA PHE A 104 -17.95 -7.33 -1.82
C PHE A 104 -18.69 -6.73 -0.60
N SER A 105 -19.59 -7.49 0.03
CA SER A 105 -20.40 -7.06 1.17
C SER A 105 -20.30 -8.09 2.28
N ALA A 106 -19.23 -7.99 3.07
CA ALA A 106 -19.06 -8.79 4.27
C ALA A 106 -20.09 -8.37 5.34
N SER A 107 -21.29 -8.97 5.28
CA SER A 107 -22.13 -9.37 6.42
C SER A 107 -23.49 -9.89 5.91
N VAL A 108 -23.53 -11.12 5.39
CA VAL A 108 -24.77 -11.91 5.51
C VAL A 108 -24.70 -12.58 6.88
N SER A 109 -25.30 -11.93 7.89
CA SER A 109 -25.44 -12.48 9.22
C SER A 109 -26.22 -13.79 9.14
N THR A 110 -25.54 -14.92 9.11
CA THR A 110 -26.17 -16.22 9.36
C THR A 110 -26.47 -16.27 10.85
N GLY A 111 -27.63 -15.75 11.26
CA GLY A 111 -28.10 -15.80 12.64
C GLY A 111 -28.16 -17.24 13.12
N LEU A 112 -27.13 -17.67 13.86
CA LEU A 112 -27.16 -18.90 14.62
C LEU A 112 -28.00 -18.63 15.86
N SER A 113 -29.32 -18.85 15.77
CA SER A 113 -30.20 -18.80 16.94
C SER A 113 -29.93 -20.02 17.80
N VAL A 114 -29.02 -19.91 18.76
CA VAL A 114 -28.98 -20.81 19.91
C VAL A 114 -30.05 -20.31 20.89
N GLY A 115 -31.21 -20.96 20.87
CA GLY A 115 -32.26 -20.71 21.85
C GLY A 115 -31.83 -21.24 23.21
N VAL A 116 -31.99 -20.43 24.26
CA VAL A 116 -32.03 -20.90 25.65
C VAL A 116 -33.13 -20.11 26.38
N GLY A 117 -33.91 -20.86 27.15
CA GLY A 117 -35.20 -20.46 27.71
C GLY A 117 -35.16 -19.38 28.81
N PRO A 118 -36.33 -19.08 29.40
CA PRO A 118 -36.54 -17.86 30.15
C PRO A 118 -36.13 -18.06 31.62
N THR A 119 -34.90 -17.70 32.00
CA THR A 119 -34.53 -17.18 33.35
C THR A 119 -33.01 -16.91 33.46
N GLY A 120 -32.59 -15.63 33.55
CA GLY A 120 -31.26 -15.18 34.01
C GLY A 120 -30.63 -14.01 33.20
N PRO A 121 -29.98 -12.99 33.80
CA PRO A 121 -29.27 -11.91 33.08
C PRO A 121 -27.74 -12.13 33.07
N PRO A 122 -26.93 -11.27 32.41
CA PRO A 122 -27.00 -10.77 31.04
C PRO A 122 -25.69 -11.07 30.26
N SER A 123 -25.67 -10.99 28.93
CA SER A 123 -24.42 -10.77 28.19
C SER A 123 -24.69 -9.99 26.91
N ILE A 124 -24.13 -8.79 26.88
CA ILE A 124 -24.21 -7.84 25.78
C ILE A 124 -23.33 -8.36 24.65
N ALA A 125 -23.94 -8.71 23.51
CA ALA A 125 -23.21 -8.83 22.25
C ALA A 125 -23.60 -7.67 21.35
N MET A 126 -22.59 -6.88 20.99
CA MET A 126 -22.64 -5.54 20.48
C MET A 126 -23.38 -5.43 19.14
N THR A 127 -24.45 -4.65 19.15
CA THR A 127 -25.04 -3.95 18.01
C THR A 127 -23.97 -3.22 17.22
N VAL A 128 -23.78 -3.53 15.93
CA VAL A 128 -23.05 -2.64 15.01
C VAL A 128 -23.73 -2.64 13.63
N ILE A 129 -24.40 -1.51 13.41
CA ILE A 129 -24.69 -0.79 12.15
C ILE A 129 -25.78 -1.37 11.24
N SER A 130 -26.99 -0.91 11.56
CA SER A 130 -27.98 -0.51 10.55
C SER A 130 -27.42 0.67 9.76
N GLN A 131 -27.17 0.48 8.46
CA GLN A 131 -27.12 1.60 7.51
C GLN A 131 -27.93 1.25 6.28
N GLU A 132 -29.22 1.54 6.40
CA GLU A 132 -30.22 1.54 5.36
C GLU A 132 -29.79 2.51 4.24
N SER A 133 -29.37 1.98 3.08
CA SER A 133 -29.30 2.76 1.85
C SER A 133 -30.27 2.14 0.85
N ARG A 134 -31.37 2.87 0.60
CA ARG A 134 -32.37 2.54 -0.41
C ARG A 134 -31.71 2.52 -1.79
N LEU A 135 -31.48 1.33 -2.33
CA LEU A 135 -31.30 1.10 -3.76
C LEU A 135 -32.63 0.58 -4.36
N PRO A 136 -32.94 0.87 -5.65
CA PRO A 136 -34.25 0.62 -6.25
C PRO A 136 -34.56 -0.86 -6.53
N PHE A 137 -33.65 -1.77 -6.18
CA PHE A 137 -33.86 -3.20 -6.24
C PHE A 137 -33.90 -3.74 -4.82
N GLY A 138 -35.08 -4.21 -4.41
CA GLY A 138 -35.42 -4.55 -3.03
C GLY A 138 -34.29 -5.28 -2.29
N THR A 139 -33.86 -4.68 -1.18
CA THR A 139 -33.03 -5.35 -0.17
C THR A 139 -33.75 -6.62 0.29
N PRO A 140 -33.06 -7.76 0.45
CA PRO A 140 -33.66 -8.94 1.05
C PRO A 140 -33.94 -8.68 2.52
N SER A 141 -35.14 -8.19 2.83
CA SER A 141 -35.67 -8.19 4.18
C SER A 141 -36.15 -9.60 4.49
N SER A 142 -35.61 -10.18 5.55
CA SER A 142 -35.94 -11.48 6.14
C SER A 142 -34.96 -12.61 5.81
N LEU A 143 -34.65 -13.32 6.88
CA LEU A 143 -34.08 -14.66 7.09
C LEU A 143 -34.33 -15.76 6.03
N SER A 144 -35.00 -15.49 4.91
CA SER A 144 -35.56 -16.46 3.96
C SER A 144 -34.72 -16.73 2.72
N ASP A 145 -33.67 -15.94 2.46
CA ASP A 145 -32.80 -16.05 1.27
C ASP A 145 -31.49 -16.83 1.52
N VAL A 146 -31.31 -17.41 2.71
CA VAL A 146 -30.18 -18.31 2.99
C VAL A 146 -30.48 -19.68 2.36
N PRO A 147 -29.56 -20.27 1.60
CA PRO A 147 -29.83 -21.53 0.93
C PRO A 147 -30.12 -22.63 1.97
N LYS A 148 -31.24 -23.34 1.77
CA LYS A 148 -31.87 -24.19 2.81
C LYS A 148 -31.17 -25.54 2.99
N SER A 149 -30.45 -26.03 1.98
CA SER A 149 -29.78 -27.33 2.05
C SER A 149 -28.46 -27.25 2.84
N THR A 150 -28.15 -28.31 3.59
CA THR A 150 -26.87 -28.41 4.32
C THR A 150 -25.66 -28.34 3.36
N VAL A 151 -25.81 -28.89 2.14
CA VAL A 151 -24.77 -28.90 1.11
C VAL A 151 -24.52 -27.50 0.54
N SER A 152 -25.58 -26.75 0.23
CA SER A 152 -25.48 -25.37 -0.27
C SER A 152 -24.89 -24.41 0.77
N ARG A 153 -25.13 -24.64 2.06
CA ARG A 153 -24.50 -23.89 3.15
C ARG A 153 -23.00 -24.17 3.23
N CYS A 154 -22.61 -25.44 3.14
CA CYS A 154 -21.19 -25.81 3.10
C CYS A 154 -20.47 -25.17 1.90
N MET A 155 -21.07 -25.19 0.71
CA MET A 155 -20.50 -24.54 -0.47
C MET A 155 -20.45 -23.01 -0.37
N ALA A 156 -21.47 -22.38 0.21
CA ALA A 156 -21.45 -20.94 0.49
C ALA A 156 -20.34 -20.55 1.48
N LEU A 157 -20.05 -21.40 2.47
CA LEU A 157 -18.94 -21.20 3.41
C LEU A 157 -17.58 -21.37 2.73
N VAL A 158 -17.42 -22.34 1.82
CA VAL A 158 -16.20 -22.51 1.02
C VAL A 158 -15.99 -21.29 0.10
N TRP A 159 -17.06 -20.79 -0.52
CA TRP A 159 -17.01 -19.57 -1.32
C TRP A 159 -16.65 -18.34 -0.49
N ALA A 160 -17.24 -18.20 0.69
CA ALA A 160 -16.94 -17.12 1.62
C ALA A 160 -15.47 -17.19 2.11
N ALA A 161 -14.95 -18.39 2.38
CA ALA A 161 -13.56 -18.59 2.74
C ALA A 161 -12.62 -18.20 1.59
N PHE A 162 -12.94 -18.60 0.36
CA PHE A 162 -12.19 -18.20 -0.83
C PHE A 162 -12.18 -16.67 -1.02
N GLY A 163 -13.34 -16.01 -0.92
CA GLY A 163 -13.46 -14.56 -0.99
C GLY A 163 -12.67 -13.85 0.11
N LEU A 164 -12.70 -14.37 1.34
CA LEU A 164 -11.95 -13.84 2.47
C LEU A 164 -10.43 -13.98 2.28
N THR A 165 -9.95 -15.13 1.81
CA THR A 165 -8.53 -15.33 1.49
C THR A 165 -8.08 -14.36 0.41
N PHE A 166 -8.90 -14.16 -0.62
CA PHE A 166 -8.60 -13.22 -1.70
C PHE A 166 -8.53 -11.76 -1.19
N LEU A 167 -9.51 -11.34 -0.39
CA LEU A 167 -9.52 -10.03 0.25
C LEU A 167 -8.28 -9.85 1.15
N ALA A 168 -7.91 -10.87 1.91
CA ALA A 168 -6.74 -10.83 2.80
C ALA A 168 -5.42 -10.69 2.02
N VAL A 169 -5.27 -11.42 0.90
CA VAL A 169 -4.09 -11.30 0.04
C VAL A 169 -4.06 -9.92 -0.64
N TYR A 170 -5.21 -9.42 -1.07
CA TYR A 170 -5.31 -8.07 -1.64
C TYR A 170 -4.87 -6.99 -0.64
N THR A 171 -5.42 -7.03 0.57
CA THR A 171 -5.08 -6.06 1.62
C THR A 171 -3.63 -6.18 2.06
N ALA A 172 -3.07 -7.40 2.12
CA ALA A 172 -1.67 -7.63 2.40
C ALA A 172 -0.75 -7.08 1.29
N ASN A 173 -1.07 -7.32 0.02
CA ASN A 173 -0.27 -6.85 -1.11
C ASN A 173 -0.33 -5.32 -1.25
N LEU A 174 -1.50 -4.74 -1.06
CA LEU A 174 -1.68 -3.29 -1.03
C LEU A 174 -0.89 -2.67 0.13
N ALA A 175 -0.91 -3.26 1.32
CA ALA A 175 -0.14 -2.79 2.47
C ALA A 175 1.37 -2.91 2.25
N ALA A 176 1.83 -4.04 1.71
CA ALA A 176 3.24 -4.23 1.38
C ALA A 176 3.73 -3.18 0.38
N PHE A 177 2.92 -2.91 -0.63
CA PHE A 177 3.16 -1.85 -1.60
C PHE A 177 3.17 -0.45 -0.98
N MET A 178 2.29 -0.18 -0.01
CA MET A 178 2.21 1.10 0.68
C MET A 178 3.45 1.38 1.55
N ILE A 179 4.08 0.35 2.10
CA ILE A 179 5.25 0.47 3.00
C ILE A 179 6.53 0.84 2.24
N THR A 180 6.73 0.40 1.00
CA THR A 180 8.01 0.56 0.26
C THR A 180 8.15 1.90 -0.47
N ARG A 181 7.24 2.86 -0.26
CA ARG A 181 7.17 4.10 -1.07
C ARG A 181 8.00 5.27 -0.55
N ILE A 182 8.67 5.12 0.60
CA ILE A 182 9.68 6.09 1.04
C ILE A 182 11.05 5.58 0.58
N GLN A 183 11.58 6.21 -0.46
CA GLN A 183 12.94 5.91 -0.92
C GLN A 183 13.92 6.72 -0.09
N TYR A 184 14.70 6.01 0.74
CA TYR A 184 15.87 6.55 1.41
C TYR A 184 17.12 6.15 0.63
N TYR A 185 18.03 7.09 0.42
CA TYR A 185 19.38 6.75 0.00
C TYR A 185 20.19 6.46 1.25
N ASP A 186 20.55 5.19 1.46
CA ASP A 186 21.42 4.78 2.55
C ASP A 186 22.88 4.88 2.11
N LEU A 187 23.46 6.07 2.29
CA LEU A 187 24.86 6.32 1.92
C LEU A 187 25.77 5.84 3.07
N SER A 188 26.60 4.83 2.80
CA SER A 188 27.51 4.26 3.81
C SER A 188 28.66 5.21 4.19
N GLY A 189 28.86 6.28 3.43
CA GLY A 189 29.82 7.33 3.72
C GLY A 189 30.37 7.98 2.44
N ILE A 190 31.58 8.54 2.52
CA ILE A 190 32.21 9.24 1.39
C ILE A 190 32.77 8.30 0.31
N HIS A 191 33.01 7.04 0.66
CA HIS A 191 33.50 6.00 -0.24
C HIS A 191 32.38 5.14 -0.82
N ASP A 192 31.14 5.60 -0.70
CA ASP A 192 29.99 4.90 -1.25
C ASP A 192 30.13 4.74 -2.77
N PRO A 193 29.88 3.55 -3.34
CA PRO A 193 29.89 3.33 -4.79
C PRO A 193 29.02 4.32 -5.56
N MET A 194 27.90 4.77 -5.00
CA MET A 194 27.01 5.76 -5.62
C MET A 194 27.66 7.14 -5.78
N LEU A 195 28.58 7.51 -4.89
CA LEU A 195 29.34 8.76 -4.96
C LEU A 195 30.61 8.62 -5.79
N ALA A 196 31.24 7.44 -5.77
CA ALA A 196 32.44 7.17 -6.55
C ALA A 196 32.12 7.07 -8.05
N TYR A 197 31.01 6.41 -8.40
CA TYR A 197 30.57 6.18 -9.78
C TYR A 197 29.12 6.64 -9.99
N PRO A 198 28.85 7.96 -9.95
CA PRO A 198 27.50 8.49 -10.07
C PRO A 198 26.86 8.24 -11.44
N ALA A 199 27.67 8.04 -12.48
CA ALA A 199 27.21 7.82 -13.85
C ALA A 199 26.66 6.40 -14.10
N ASP A 200 27.05 5.43 -13.26
CA ASP A 200 26.62 4.03 -13.40
C ASP A 200 25.20 3.83 -12.84
N GLN A 201 24.72 4.78 -12.04
CA GLN A 201 23.36 4.78 -11.51
C GLN A 201 22.36 5.22 -12.59
N GLN A 202 21.20 4.57 -12.65
CA GLN A 202 20.13 4.95 -13.56
C GLN A 202 18.86 5.29 -12.76
N PRO A 203 18.49 6.59 -12.63
CA PRO A 203 19.13 7.78 -13.21
C PRO A 203 20.47 8.16 -12.54
N PRO A 204 21.35 8.92 -13.23
CA PRO A 204 22.65 9.32 -12.67
C PRO A 204 22.51 10.07 -11.36
N PHE A 205 23.32 9.70 -10.37
CA PHE A 205 23.29 10.32 -9.05
C PHE A 205 23.95 11.70 -9.09
N ARG A 206 23.22 12.74 -8.67
CA ARG A 206 23.70 14.13 -8.72
C ARG A 206 24.04 14.60 -7.33
N TYR A 207 25.20 15.23 -7.21
CA TYR A 207 25.65 15.87 -5.97
C TYR A 207 26.54 17.05 -6.31
N GLY A 208 26.67 17.97 -5.36
CA GLY A 208 27.41 19.21 -5.54
C GLY A 208 27.76 19.85 -4.20
N THR A 209 28.51 20.93 -4.25
CA THR A 209 28.89 21.70 -3.05
C THR A 209 28.94 23.19 -3.38
N VAL A 210 29.13 24.02 -2.34
CA VAL A 210 29.23 25.47 -2.50
C VAL A 210 30.60 25.83 -3.07
N ASP A 211 30.62 26.69 -4.08
CA ASP A 211 31.86 27.14 -4.71
C ASP A 211 32.71 28.00 -3.75
N GLY A 212 34.04 27.92 -3.86
CA GLY A 212 34.97 28.62 -2.96
C GLY A 212 34.88 28.25 -1.46
N GLY A 213 34.04 27.28 -1.09
CA GLY A 213 33.89 26.83 0.29
C GLY A 213 35.00 25.87 0.73
N ASN A 214 35.17 25.72 2.05
CA ASN A 214 36.14 24.75 2.59
C ASN A 214 35.86 23.30 2.14
N THR A 215 34.58 22.94 1.95
CA THR A 215 34.17 21.62 1.45
C THR A 215 34.62 21.42 0.00
N HIS A 216 34.52 22.44 -0.85
CA HIS A 216 35.04 22.40 -2.22
C HIS A 216 36.56 22.18 -2.21
N GLU A 217 37.33 22.99 -1.49
CA GLU A 217 38.79 22.82 -1.45
C GLU A 217 39.21 21.46 -0.86
N THR A 218 38.50 20.98 0.15
CA THR A 218 38.74 19.63 0.71
C THR A 218 38.46 18.54 -0.32
N MET A 219 37.36 18.65 -1.07
CA MET A 219 37.01 17.71 -2.14
C MET A 219 38.03 17.74 -3.28
N LYS A 220 38.50 18.92 -3.66
CA LYS A 220 39.54 19.10 -4.68
C LYS A 220 40.88 18.48 -4.28
N ARG A 221 41.25 18.56 -3.00
CA ARG A 221 42.51 18.01 -2.47
C ARG A 221 42.46 16.49 -2.28
N ASN A 222 41.40 15.99 -1.65
CA ASN A 222 41.32 14.59 -1.21
C ASN A 222 40.58 13.68 -2.20
N TRP A 223 39.61 14.20 -2.96
CA TRP A 223 38.71 13.41 -3.80
C TRP A 223 38.58 13.99 -5.22
N LYS A 224 39.66 13.85 -5.99
CA LYS A 224 39.78 14.41 -7.35
C LYS A 224 38.65 13.96 -8.29
N ASN A 225 38.32 12.66 -8.30
CA ASN A 225 37.27 12.11 -9.15
C ASN A 225 35.91 12.76 -8.88
N MET A 226 35.57 12.98 -7.60
CA MET A 226 34.33 13.67 -7.23
C MET A 226 34.36 15.14 -7.64
N HIS A 227 35.48 15.82 -7.44
CA HIS A 227 35.64 17.21 -7.87
C HIS A 227 35.50 17.36 -9.38
N GLU A 228 36.11 16.46 -10.17
CA GLU A 228 36.01 16.47 -11.63
C GLU A 228 34.57 16.23 -12.10
N TYR A 229 33.83 15.32 -11.46
CA TYR A 229 32.42 15.09 -11.76
C TYR A 229 31.57 16.36 -11.53
N VAL A 230 31.68 16.97 -10.34
CA VAL A 230 30.94 18.19 -9.99
C VAL A 230 31.31 19.35 -10.92
N LYS A 231 32.60 19.46 -11.28
CA LYS A 231 33.11 20.49 -12.19
C LYS A 231 32.62 20.30 -13.62
N LYS A 232 32.69 19.07 -14.16
CA LYS A 232 32.26 18.72 -15.52
C LYS A 232 30.77 19.00 -15.73
N ASN A 233 29.96 18.76 -14.70
CA ASN A 233 28.52 18.90 -14.78
C ASN A 233 27.99 20.25 -14.25
N HIS A 234 28.88 21.17 -13.87
CA HIS A 234 28.52 22.48 -13.31
C HIS A 234 27.57 22.40 -12.09
N PHE A 235 27.82 21.46 -11.17
CA PHE A 235 27.02 21.26 -9.96
C PHE A 235 27.47 22.09 -8.74
N PHE A 236 28.36 23.05 -8.95
CA PHE A 236 28.69 24.04 -7.93
C PHE A 236 27.56 25.05 -7.74
N ARG A 237 27.37 25.51 -6.50
CA ARG A 237 26.37 26.52 -6.14
C ARG A 237 27.06 27.69 -5.46
N ASP A 238 26.59 28.91 -5.69
CA ASP A 238 27.22 30.10 -5.11
C ASP A 238 26.96 30.23 -3.60
N ASN A 239 25.76 29.84 -3.17
CA ASN A 239 25.30 29.98 -1.79
C ASN A 239 24.68 28.69 -1.25
N ILE A 240 24.68 28.55 0.08
CA ILE A 240 24.04 27.41 0.77
C ILE A 240 22.54 27.37 0.47
N SER A 241 21.87 28.51 0.43
CA SER A 241 20.43 28.62 0.11
C SER A 241 20.12 28.06 -1.28
N ALA A 242 20.92 28.40 -2.29
CA ALA A 242 20.79 27.87 -3.64
C ALA A 242 21.04 26.34 -3.68
N GLY A 243 21.96 25.83 -2.85
CA GLY A 243 22.16 24.40 -2.68
C GLY A 243 20.95 23.67 -2.09
N VAL A 244 20.36 24.22 -1.02
CA VAL A 244 19.16 23.66 -0.40
C VAL A 244 17.96 23.70 -1.35
N GLU A 245 17.78 24.81 -2.07
CA GLU A 245 16.70 24.95 -3.04
C GLU A 245 16.85 23.99 -4.22
N ALA A 246 18.07 23.77 -4.71
CA ALA A 246 18.33 22.77 -5.75
C ALA A 246 17.90 21.37 -5.30
N VAL A 247 18.30 20.96 -4.08
CA VAL A 247 17.92 19.65 -3.52
C VAL A 247 16.41 19.54 -3.28
N ARG A 248 15.76 20.64 -2.91
CA ARG A 248 14.30 20.69 -2.70
C ARG A 248 13.52 20.57 -4.01
N ASN A 249 14.02 21.16 -5.09
CA ASN A 249 13.32 21.25 -6.38
C ASN A 249 13.59 20.04 -7.31
N GLU A 250 14.56 19.19 -6.99
CA GLU A 250 14.76 17.86 -7.62
C GLU A 250 13.81 16.76 -7.11
#